data_AF-A0A965IND0-F1
#
_entry.id   AF-A0A965IND0-F1
#
_cell.length_a   1.000
_cell.length_b   1.000
_cell.length_c   1.000
_cell.angle_alpha   90.00
_cell.angle_beta   90.00
_cell.angle_gamma   90.00
#
_symmetry.space_group_name_H-M   'P 1'
#
loop_
_entity.id
_entity.type
_entity.pdbx_description
1 polymer ?
#
loop_
_entity_poly.entity_id
_entity_poly.type
_entity_poly.pdbx_seq_one_letter_code
_entity_poly.pdbx_strand_id
1 'polypeptide(L)'
;MTRFLSLVLTSVICWALVGSTYALTPEQARALTQGDTDSRITALQQVLAAPDEKTAALLQAMADDAVKVSGSQVFVIRDGKALDPATGQEVALPASAEDVINNNRMRGEIDAAISALQLLSPD
;
A
#
# COMPACT_ATOMS: atom_id res chain seq x y z
N MET A 1 66.53 -6.61 10.66
CA MET A 1 65.36 -6.06 11.38
C MET A 1 64.13 -6.41 10.53
N THR A 2 63.36 -7.44 10.91
CA THR A 2 62.02 -7.31 11.57
C THR A 2 61.05 -6.50 10.69
N ARG A 3 60.14 -7.14 9.92
CA ARG A 3 58.80 -7.70 10.31
C ARG A 3 57.86 -6.65 10.94
N PHE A 4 56.53 -6.90 10.82
CA PHE A 4 55.36 -6.09 11.25
C PHE A 4 54.83 -5.08 10.20
N LEU A 5 53.51 -4.87 10.01
CA LEU A 5 52.30 -5.62 10.37
C LEU A 5 51.09 -5.12 9.53
N SER A 6 49.96 -5.85 9.58
CA SER A 6 48.56 -5.59 9.18
C SER A 6 48.02 -4.13 9.32
N LEU A 7 46.83 -3.71 8.85
CA LEU A 7 45.51 -4.39 8.74
C LEU A 7 44.48 -3.52 7.95
N VAL A 8 43.30 -4.12 7.64
CA VAL A 8 42.01 -3.54 7.11
C VAL A 8 41.99 -3.31 5.59
N LEU A 9 41.05 -3.81 4.77
CA LEU A 9 39.86 -4.70 4.91
C LEU A 9 38.51 -4.12 5.43
N THR A 10 37.82 -3.32 4.60
CA THR A 10 36.34 -3.14 4.57
C THR A 10 35.93 -2.67 3.17
N SER A 11 35.46 -3.55 2.29
CA SER A 11 34.06 -3.97 2.17
C SER A 11 33.07 -2.83 1.94
N VAL A 12 32.77 -2.55 0.67
CA VAL A 12 31.51 -1.93 0.23
C VAL A 12 30.88 -2.87 -0.80
N ILE A 13 30.42 -4.02 -0.31
CA ILE A 13 29.45 -4.84 -1.04
C ILE A 13 28.11 -4.08 -0.91
N CYS A 14 27.92 -3.10 -1.78
CA CYS A 14 26.62 -2.49 -1.99
C CYS A 14 25.77 -3.47 -2.82
N TRP A 15 25.37 -4.58 -2.20
CA TRP A 15 24.35 -5.45 -2.77
C TRP A 15 23.05 -4.66 -2.78
N ALA A 16 22.77 -4.06 -3.94
CA ALA A 16 21.44 -3.62 -4.27
C ALA A 16 20.54 -4.86 -4.27
N LEU A 17 19.87 -5.11 -3.14
CA LEU A 17 18.63 -5.85 -3.16
C LEU A 17 17.66 -4.99 -3.97
N VAL A 18 17.63 -5.24 -5.28
CA VAL A 18 16.50 -4.89 -6.13
C VAL A 18 15.36 -5.80 -5.69
N GLY A 19 14.75 -5.46 -4.55
CA GLY A 19 13.48 -6.01 -4.16
C GLY A 19 12.51 -5.68 -5.27
N SER A 20 11.90 -6.70 -5.86
CA SER A 20 10.83 -6.51 -6.84
C SER A 20 9.75 -5.65 -6.20
N THR A 21 9.66 -4.38 -6.59
CA THR A 21 8.62 -3.47 -6.13
C THR A 21 7.30 -3.95 -6.70
N TYR A 22 6.63 -4.85 -5.97
CA TYR A 22 5.25 -5.26 -6.22
C TYR A 22 4.33 -4.07 -5.92
N ALA A 23 4.33 -3.11 -6.83
CA ALA A 23 3.50 -1.93 -6.73
C ALA A 23 2.02 -2.33 -6.77
N LEU A 24 1.24 -1.80 -5.84
CA LEU A 24 -0.23 -1.89 -5.86
C LEU A 24 -0.76 -1.57 -7.27
N THR A 25 -1.47 -2.50 -7.90
CA THR A 25 -2.03 -2.28 -9.24
C THR A 25 -3.38 -1.57 -9.18
N PRO A 26 -3.80 -0.86 -10.25
CA PRO A 26 -5.15 -0.30 -10.34
C PRO A 26 -6.26 -1.34 -10.19
N GLU A 27 -6.02 -2.58 -10.65
CA GLU A 27 -6.96 -3.69 -10.51
C GLU A 27 -7.08 -4.17 -9.06
N GLN A 28 -5.96 -4.27 -8.33
CA GLN A 28 -5.96 -4.57 -6.89
C GLN A 28 -6.67 -3.47 -6.09
N ALA A 29 -6.34 -2.20 -6.34
CA ALA A 29 -7.01 -1.08 -5.69
C ALA A 29 -8.53 -1.11 -5.92
N ARG A 30 -8.96 -1.44 -7.14
CA ARG A 30 -10.37 -1.61 -7.48
C ARG A 30 -11.01 -2.79 -6.74
N ALA A 31 -10.33 -3.94 -6.67
CA ALA A 31 -10.84 -5.14 -5.99
C ALA A 31 -10.98 -4.95 -4.47
N LEU A 32 -10.20 -4.06 -3.86
CA LEU A 32 -10.32 -3.69 -2.44
C LEU A 32 -11.51 -2.76 -2.16
N THR A 33 -11.95 -1.99 -3.14
CA THR A 33 -12.92 -0.89 -2.97
C THR A 33 -14.30 -1.18 -3.56
N GLN A 34 -14.38 -2.05 -4.57
CA GLN A 34 -15.61 -2.38 -5.30
C GLN A 34 -15.96 -3.87 -5.19
N GLY A 35 -17.23 -4.20 -5.35
CA GLY A 35 -17.76 -5.56 -5.21
C GLY A 35 -18.42 -5.82 -3.87
N ASP A 36 -18.87 -7.06 -3.66
CA ASP A 36 -19.42 -7.50 -2.38
C ASP A 36 -18.33 -7.63 -1.29
N THR A 37 -18.74 -7.76 -0.03
CA THR A 37 -17.81 -7.78 1.11
C THR A 37 -16.89 -9.01 1.11
N ASP A 38 -17.35 -10.18 0.66
CA ASP A 38 -16.53 -11.39 0.67
C ASP A 38 -15.47 -11.36 -0.45
N SER A 39 -15.83 -10.84 -1.63
CA SER A 39 -14.88 -10.57 -2.73
C SER A 39 -13.81 -9.56 -2.32
N ARG A 40 -14.20 -8.47 -1.63
CA ARG A 40 -13.26 -7.44 -1.15
C ARG A 40 -12.32 -7.94 -0.06
N ILE A 41 -12.79 -8.77 0.86
CA ILE A 41 -11.95 -9.44 1.88
C ILE A 41 -11.00 -10.45 1.22
N THR A 42 -11.46 -11.18 0.20
CA THR A 42 -10.59 -12.07 -0.59
C THR A 42 -9.46 -11.29 -1.27
N ALA A 43 -9.77 -10.14 -1.87
CA ALA A 43 -8.77 -9.25 -2.46
C ALA A 43 -7.79 -8.69 -1.42
N LEU A 44 -8.27 -8.34 -0.22
CA LEU A 44 -7.44 -7.90 0.90
C LEU A 44 -6.41 -8.98 1.31
N GLN A 45 -6.86 -10.22 1.47
CA GLN A 45 -5.98 -11.34 1.80
C GLN A 45 -4.94 -11.60 0.70
N GLN A 46 -5.27 -11.37 -0.57
CA GLN A 46 -4.34 -11.51 -1.69
C GLN A 46 -3.25 -10.44 -1.70
N VAL A 47 -3.58 -9.16 -1.48
CA VAL A 47 -2.55 -8.08 -1.46
C VAL A 47 -1.64 -8.17 -0.24
N LEU A 48 -2.13 -8.68 0.89
CA LEU A 48 -1.33 -8.89 2.10
C LEU A 48 -0.32 -10.04 2.01
N ALA A 49 -0.32 -10.84 0.94
CA ALA A 49 0.69 -11.86 0.70
C ALA A 49 2.05 -11.25 0.24
N ALA A 50 2.04 -10.06 -0.35
CA ALA A 50 3.22 -9.31 -0.77
C ALA A 50 2.93 -7.79 -0.74
N PRO A 51 2.72 -7.21 0.46
CA PRO A 51 2.27 -5.83 0.59
C PRO A 51 3.40 -4.84 0.33
N ASP A 52 3.05 -3.70 -0.27
CA ASP A 52 3.93 -2.56 -0.49
C ASP A 52 3.43 -1.30 0.24
N GLU A 53 4.24 -0.25 0.21
CA GLU A 53 3.89 1.06 0.81
C GLU A 53 2.58 1.63 0.26
N LYS A 54 2.26 1.37 -1.02
CA LYS A 54 1.02 1.85 -1.65
C LYS A 54 -0.21 1.09 -1.15
N THR A 55 -0.09 -0.23 -0.96
CA THR A 55 -1.12 -1.05 -0.31
C THR A 55 -1.37 -0.54 1.10
N ALA A 56 -0.33 -0.34 1.91
CA ALA A 56 -0.47 0.21 3.26
C ALA A 56 -1.15 1.59 3.25
N ALA A 57 -0.74 2.50 2.35
CA ALA A 57 -1.34 3.83 2.22
C ALA A 57 -2.81 3.80 1.76
N LEU A 58 -3.20 2.89 0.86
CA LEU A 58 -4.59 2.72 0.45
C LEU A 58 -5.44 2.16 1.61
N LEU A 59 -4.95 1.16 2.34
CA LEU A 59 -5.68 0.60 3.48
C LEU A 59 -5.89 1.65 4.58
N GLN A 60 -4.88 2.46 4.89
CA GLN A 60 -5.02 3.58 5.82
C GLN A 60 -6.08 4.57 5.33
N ALA A 61 -6.03 4.98 4.05
CA ALA A 61 -7.05 5.86 3.49
C ALA A 61 -8.47 5.24 3.52
N MET A 62 -8.62 3.92 3.40
CA MET A 62 -9.90 3.24 3.55
C MET A 62 -10.40 3.21 5.01
N ALA A 63 -9.50 3.11 5.99
CA ALA A 63 -9.84 3.24 7.41
C ALA A 63 -10.28 4.67 7.76
N ASP A 64 -9.63 5.68 7.15
CA ASP A 64 -9.91 7.11 7.32
C ASP A 64 -11.16 7.59 6.53
N ASP A 65 -11.93 6.68 5.90
CA ASP A 65 -13.03 6.97 4.96
C ASP A 65 -12.65 7.96 3.83
N ALA A 66 -11.36 8.00 3.47
CA ALA A 66 -10.75 8.95 2.55
C ALA A 66 -10.56 8.40 1.12
N VAL A 67 -11.39 7.44 0.70
CA VAL A 67 -11.29 6.80 -0.63
C VAL A 67 -12.57 6.99 -1.44
N LYS A 68 -12.40 7.38 -2.70
CA LYS A 68 -13.47 7.54 -3.68
C LYS A 68 -13.29 6.62 -4.88
N VAL A 69 -14.38 6.35 -5.58
CA VAL A 69 -14.41 5.58 -6.84
C VAL A 69 -15.17 6.32 -7.93
N SER A 70 -14.73 6.18 -9.18
CA SER A 70 -15.50 6.60 -10.36
C SER A 70 -15.26 5.62 -11.50
N GLY A 71 -16.30 4.91 -11.92
CA GLY A 71 -16.15 3.79 -12.85
C GLY A 71 -15.22 2.72 -12.28
N SER A 72 -14.14 2.41 -13.00
CA SER A 72 -13.09 1.47 -12.55
C SER A 72 -11.95 2.11 -11.76
N GLN A 73 -11.91 3.45 -11.65
CA GLN A 73 -10.80 4.16 -11.02
C GLN A 73 -11.06 4.40 -9.53
N VAL A 74 -9.99 4.32 -8.75
CA VAL A 74 -9.94 4.54 -7.30
C VAL A 74 -9.09 5.79 -7.03
N PHE A 75 -9.50 6.57 -6.04
CA PHE A 75 -8.86 7.83 -5.67
C PHE A 75 -8.66 7.88 -4.16
N VAL A 76 -7.43 8.15 -3.71
CA VAL A 76 -7.15 8.48 -2.31
C VAL A 76 -7.25 10.00 -2.15
N ILE A 77 -8.08 10.46 -1.21
CA ILE A 77 -8.26 11.89 -0.92
C ILE A 77 -7.31 12.28 0.20
N ARG A 78 -6.34 13.14 -0.09
CA ARG A 78 -5.33 13.60 0.86
C ARG A 78 -5.07 15.09 0.67
N ASP A 79 -5.07 15.86 1.76
CA ASP A 79 -4.82 17.31 1.75
C ASP A 79 -5.73 18.07 0.76
N GLY A 80 -6.98 17.61 0.59
CA GLY A 80 -7.97 18.17 -0.35
C GLY A 80 -7.77 17.77 -1.82
N LYS A 81 -6.76 16.94 -2.12
CA LYS A 81 -6.39 16.49 -3.47
C LYS A 81 -6.77 15.03 -3.67
N ALA A 82 -7.08 14.66 -4.92
CA ALA A 82 -7.25 13.26 -5.31
C ALA A 82 -5.93 12.72 -5.86
N LEU A 83 -5.49 11.58 -5.32
CA LEU A 83 -4.28 10.87 -5.71
C LEU A 83 -4.67 9.51 -6.31
N ASP A 84 -4.00 9.12 -7.38
CA ASP A 84 -4.03 7.74 -7.87
C ASP A 84 -3.29 6.82 -6.86
N PRO A 85 -3.91 5.73 -6.36
CA PRO A 85 -3.33 4.94 -5.26
C PRO A 85 -2.09 4.15 -5.66
N ALA A 86 -1.99 3.72 -6.92
CA ALA A 86 -0.86 2.94 -7.43
C ALA A 86 0.39 3.81 -7.60
N THR A 87 0.24 4.96 -8.23
CA THR A 87 1.35 5.85 -8.57
C THR A 87 1.63 6.90 -7.50
N GLY A 88 0.61 7.34 -6.77
CA GLY A 88 0.64 8.50 -5.87
C GLY A 88 0.59 9.85 -6.60
N GLN A 89 0.30 9.88 -7.91
CA GLN A 89 0.18 11.12 -8.68
C GLN A 89 -1.13 11.84 -8.39
N GLU A 90 -1.10 13.17 -8.33
CA GLU A 90 -2.30 14.01 -8.24
C GLU A 90 -3.08 13.95 -9.55
N VAL A 91 -4.37 13.67 -9.45
CA VAL A 91 -5.31 13.54 -10.57
C VAL A 91 -6.55 14.40 -10.33
N ALA A 92 -7.19 14.85 -11.41
CA ALA A 92 -8.45 15.57 -11.30
C ALA A 92 -9.55 14.62 -10.80
N LEU A 93 -10.22 14.99 -9.70
CA LEU A 93 -11.35 14.21 -9.17
C LEU A 93 -12.58 14.40 -10.08
N PRO A 94 -13.15 13.33 -10.66
CA PRO A 94 -14.37 13.45 -11.45
C PRO A 94 -15.58 13.89 -10.60
N ALA A 95 -16.52 14.63 -11.20
CA ALA A 95 -17.79 14.97 -10.53
C ALA A 95 -18.68 13.74 -10.25
N SER A 96 -18.41 12.62 -10.91
CA SER A 96 -19.01 11.29 -10.70
C SER A 96 -18.25 10.43 -9.69
N ALA A 97 -17.43 11.02 -8.82
CA ALA A 97 -16.69 10.28 -7.80
C ALA A 97 -17.54 10.10 -6.53
N GLU A 98 -17.78 8.85 -6.16
CA GLU A 98 -18.58 8.43 -5.01
C GLU A 98 -17.69 7.92 -3.87
N ASP A 99 -18.11 8.10 -2.62
CA ASP A 99 -17.38 7.64 -1.43
C ASP A 99 -17.43 6.10 -1.28
N VAL A 100 -16.31 5.48 -0.93
CA VAL A 100 -16.25 4.03 -0.66
C VAL A 100 -16.77 3.76 0.75
N ILE A 101 -18.01 3.30 0.84
CA ILE A 101 -18.63 2.97 2.13
C ILE A 101 -18.16 1.60 2.64
N ASN A 102 -17.43 1.61 3.76
CA ASN A 102 -16.99 0.40 4.45
C ASN A 102 -18.01 0.01 5.56
N ASN A 103 -18.49 -1.24 5.53
CA ASN A 103 -19.30 -1.81 6.61
C ASN A 103 -18.41 -2.29 7.78
N ASN A 104 -19.02 -2.57 8.93
CA ASN A 104 -18.29 -2.94 10.16
C ASN A 104 -17.37 -4.15 9.99
N ARG A 105 -17.75 -5.13 9.13
CA ARG A 105 -16.91 -6.29 8.83
C ARG A 105 -15.68 -5.87 8.04
N MET A 106 -15.85 -5.12 6.95
CA MET A 106 -14.73 -4.64 6.14
C MET A 106 -13.78 -3.75 6.96
N ARG A 107 -14.30 -2.89 7.85
CA ARG A 107 -13.47 -2.06 8.75
C ARG A 107 -12.58 -2.92 9.65
N GLY A 108 -13.13 -3.91 10.34
CA GLY A 108 -12.35 -4.79 11.21
C GLY A 108 -11.25 -5.58 10.47
N GLU A 109 -11.50 -5.98 9.21
CA GLU A 109 -10.51 -6.65 8.36
C GLU A 109 -9.39 -5.67 7.91
N ILE A 110 -9.74 -4.40 7.60
CA ILE A 110 -8.77 -3.33 7.29
C ILE A 110 -7.92 -3.00 8.52
N ASP A 111 -8.51 -2.87 9.71
CA ASP A 111 -7.80 -2.57 10.95
C ASP A 111 -6.81 -3.69 11.33
N ALA A 112 -7.24 -4.95 11.15
CA ALA A 112 -6.38 -6.12 11.33
C ALA A 112 -5.23 -6.17 10.31
N ALA A 113 -5.51 -5.84 9.05
CA ALA A 113 -4.51 -5.73 7.99
C ALA A 113 -3.45 -4.65 8.29
N ILE A 114 -3.88 -3.44 8.65
CA ILE A 114 -2.99 -2.32 9.03
C ILE A 114 -2.12 -2.72 10.22
N SER A 115 -2.71 -3.36 11.24
CA SER A 115 -1.97 -3.85 12.42
C SER A 115 -0.90 -4.88 12.05
N ALA A 116 -1.21 -5.81 11.14
CA ALA A 116 -0.26 -6.81 10.66
C ALA A 116 0.91 -6.18 9.86
N LEU A 117 0.64 -5.13 9.07
CA LEU A 117 1.67 -4.37 8.35
C LEU A 117 2.59 -3.59 9.29
N GLN A 118 2.04 -3.00 10.35
CA GLN A 118 2.81 -2.31 11.38
C GLN A 118 3.76 -3.28 12.11
N LEU A 119 3.31 -4.50 12.44
CA LEU A 119 4.15 -5.53 13.07
C LEU A 119 5.32 -6.02 12.19
N LEU A 120 5.25 -5.82 10.87
CA LEU A 120 6.30 -6.19 9.91
C LEU A 120 7.20 -5.00 9.52
N SER A 121 6.86 -3.79 9.96
CA SER A 121 7.63 -2.58 9.66
C SER A 121 8.93 -2.55 10.47
N PRO A 122 10.07 -2.09 9.91
CA PRO A 122 11.27 -1.83 10.68
C PRO A 122 11.06 -0.64 11.63
N ASP A 123 11.69 -0.68 12.81
CA ASP A 123 11.84 0.44 13.76
C ASP A 123 12.63 1.62 13.17
#